data_AF-A0A931CI88-F1
#
_entry.id   AF-A0A931CI88-F1
#
_cell.length_a   1.000
_cell.length_b   1.000
_cell.length_c   1.000
_cell.angle_alpha   90.00
_cell.angle_beta   90.00
_cell.angle_gamma   90.00
#
_symmetry.space_group_name_H-M   'P 1'
#
loop_
_entity.id
_entity.type
_entity.pdbx_description
1 polymer ?
#
loop_
_entity_poly.entity_id
_entity_poly.type
_entity_poly.pdbx_seq_one_letter_code
_entity_poly.pdbx_strand_id
1 'polypeptide(L)' 'MTVAFGAADRILLRRQSRFTDQLPPHTRHLMMPGAGHVPMTDAPDLIARTVLATTGVAAR' A
#
# COMPACT_ATOMS: atom_id res chain seq x y z
N MET A 1 1.72 -11.57 0.79
CA MET A 1 2.29 -10.24 1.08
C MET A 1 1.44 -9.16 0.41
N THR A 2 1.34 -7.95 1.00
CA THR A 2 0.67 -6.78 0.39
C THR A 2 1.66 -5.63 0.28
N VAL A 3 1.71 -4.98 -0.89
CA VAL A 3 2.47 -3.75 -1.13
C VAL A 3 1.49 -2.64 -1.49
N ALA A 4 1.45 -1.57 -0.71
CA ALA A 4 0.56 -0.44 -0.93
C ALA A 4 1.36 0.82 -1.26
N PHE A 5 0.95 1.54 -2.30
CA PHE A 5 1.56 2.81 -2.71
C PHE A 5 0.59 3.97 -2.53
N GLY A 6 1.08 5.09 -2.02
CA GLY A 6 0.36 6.36 -2.07
C GLY A 6 0.10 6.80 -3.50
N ALA A 7 -1.13 7.17 -3.82
CA ALA A 7 -1.47 7.68 -5.15
C ALA A 7 -0.87 9.07 -5.43
N ALA A 8 -0.55 9.83 -4.37
CA ALA A 8 0.03 11.16 -4.43
C ALA A 8 1.52 11.19 -4.03
N ASP A 9 2.20 10.04 -3.97
CA ASP A 9 3.64 9.99 -3.63
C ASP A 9 4.48 10.69 -4.71
N ARG A 10 5.31 11.64 -4.28
CA ARG A 10 6.22 12.44 -5.12
C ARG A 10 7.69 12.09 -4.93
N ILE A 11 8.02 11.25 -3.94
CA ILE A 11 9.38 10.83 -3.61
C ILE A 11 9.64 9.46 -4.24
N LEU A 12 8.77 8.48 -3.98
CA LEU A 12 8.84 7.17 -4.59
C LEU A 12 7.81 7.07 -5.71
N LEU A 13 8.16 7.63 -6.87
CA LEU A 13 7.26 7.66 -8.01
C LEU A 13 6.86 6.23 -8.41
N ARG A 14 5.57 6.04 -8.68
CA ARG A 14 4.97 4.73 -9.02
C ARG A 14 5.74 3.95 -10.08
N ARG A 15 6.42 4.60 -11.03
CA ARG A 15 7.16 3.92 -12.10
C ARG A 15 8.52 3.38 -11.67
N GLN A 16 9.09 3.89 -10.58
CA GLN A 16 10.43 3.53 -10.11
C GLN A 16 10.42 2.36 -9.13
N SER A 17 9.32 2.16 -8.40
CA SER A 17 9.21 1.22 -7.28
C SER A 17 8.41 -0.06 -7.60
N ARG A 18 8.17 -0.34 -8.88
CA ARG A 18 7.33 -1.45 -9.35
C ARG A 18 8.13 -2.56 -10.03
N PHE A 19 9.11 -3.11 -9.33
CA PHE A 19 9.72 -4.40 -9.69
C PHE A 19 8.75 -5.54 -9.33
N THR A 20 7.52 -5.45 -9.82
CA THR A 20 6.43 -6.37 -9.47
C THR A 20 6.69 -7.77 -9.98
N ASP A 21 7.50 -7.89 -11.03
CA ASP A 21 8.02 -9.12 -11.61
C ASP A 21 9.00 -9.87 -10.69
N GLN A 22 9.63 -9.18 -9.74
CA GLN A 22 10.57 -9.77 -8.78
C GLN A 22 9.91 -10.20 -7.45
N LEU A 23 8.61 -9.93 -7.29
CA LEU A 23 7.88 -10.24 -6.07
C LEU A 23 7.20 -11.60 -6.17
N PRO A 24 6.88 -12.25 -5.03
CA PRO A 24 6.13 -13.49 -5.03
C PRO A 24 4.82 -13.35 -5.83
N PRO A 25 4.39 -14.37 -6.61
CA PRO A 25 3.22 -14.28 -7.49
C PRO A 25 1.90 -13.92 -6.77
N HIS A 26 1.80 -14.24 -5.48
CA HIS A 26 0.64 -13.94 -4.65
C HIS A 26 0.68 -12.53 -4.03
N THR A 27 1.63 -11.68 -4.42
CA THR A 27 1.75 -10.32 -3.88
C THR A 27 0.59 -9.46 -4.36
N ARG A 28 -0.12 -8.86 -3.42
CA ARG A 28 -1.22 -7.93 -3.70
C ARG A 28 -0.67 -6.51 -3.77
N HIS A 29 -0.93 -5.83 -4.87
CA HIS A 29 -0.54 -4.44 -5.07
C HIS A 29 -1.74 -3.51 -4.90
N LEU A 30 -1.63 -2.54 -3.99
CA LEU A 30 -2.69 -1.58 -3.69
C LEU A 30 -2.26 -0.16 -4.02
N MET A 31 -3.22 0.65 -4.48
CA MET A 31 -3.10 2.10 -4.57
C MET A 31 -3.97 2.72 -3.50
N MET A 32 -3.43 3.70 -2.78
CA MET A 32 -4.11 4.38 -1.68
C MET A 32 -4.47 5.80 -2.13
N PRO A 33 -5.75 6.05 -2.51
CA PRO A 33 -6.20 7.38 -2.87
C PRO A 33 -6.02 8.36 -1.71
N GLY A 34 -5.63 9.60 -2.02
CA GLY A 34 -5.41 10.64 -1.01
C GLY A 34 -4.12 10.51 -0.20
N ALA A 35 -3.43 9.37 -0.26
CA ALA A 35 -2.18 9.16 0.46
C ALA A 35 -0.95 9.52 -0.41
N GLY A 36 -0.02 10.26 0.17
CA GLY A 36 1.27 10.63 -0.39
C GLY A 36 2.40 9.74 0.12
N HIS A 37 3.56 10.33 0.34
CA HIS A 37 4.76 9.61 0.78
C HIS A 37 4.70 9.17 2.25
N VAL A 38 3.96 9.89 3.09
CA VAL A 38 3.77 9.58 4.51
C VAL A 38 2.32 9.16 4.74
N PRO A 39 1.92 8.00 4.21
CA PRO A 39 0.50 7.64 4.08
C PRO A 39 -0.18 7.41 5.44
N MET A 40 0.61 7.15 6.49
CA MET A 40 0.13 7.02 7.87
C MET A 40 -0.46 8.32 8.40
N THR A 41 0.06 9.47 7.97
CA THR A 41 -0.47 10.80 8.33
C THR A 41 -1.62 11.19 7.42
N ASP A 42 -1.49 10.91 6.11
CA ASP A 42 -2.47 11.36 5.12
C ASP A 42 -3.82 10.63 5.23
N ALA A 43 -3.80 9.33 5.54
CA ALA A 43 -5.00 8.48 5.57
C ALA A 43 -4.93 7.40 6.67
N PRO A 44 -4.81 7.76 7.96
CA PRO A 44 -4.52 6.82 9.06
C PRO A 44 -5.50 5.65 9.12
N ASP A 45 -6.81 5.90 8.96
CA ASP A 45 -7.83 4.85 9.03
C ASP A 45 -7.75 3.87 7.85
N LEU A 46 -7.41 4.36 6.65
CA LEU A 46 -7.23 3.52 5.47
C LEU A 46 -6.01 2.60 5.65
N ILE A 47 -4.93 3.13 6.22
CA ILE A 47 -3.73 2.35 6.52
C ILE A 47 -4.02 1.28 7.56
N ALA A 48 -4.64 1.66 8.69
CA ALA A 48 -5.01 0.72 9.74
C ALA A 48 -5.88 -0.42 9.19
N ARG A 49 -6.94 -0.10 8.44
CA ARG A 49 -7.79 -1.12 7.79
C ARG A 49 -7.01 -2.03 6.84
N THR A 50 -6.12 -1.46 6.03
CA THR A 50 -5.31 -2.23 5.06
C THR A 50 -4.36 -3.19 5.76
N VAL A 51 -3.74 -2.76 6.86
CA VAL A 51 -2.87 -3.59 7.69
C VAL A 51 -3.66 -4.73 8.32
N LEU A 52 -4.77 -4.42 9.02
CA LEU A 52 -5.59 -5.42 9.69
C LEU A 52 -6.21 -6.43 8.70
N ALA A 53 -6.62 -5.98 7.51
CA ALA A 53 -7.10 -6.87 6.45
C ALA A 53 -5.98 -7.76 5.91
N THR A 54 -4.75 -7.26 5.81
CA THR A 54 -3.60 -8.03 5.34
C THR A 54 -3.14 -9.08 6.36
N THR A 55 -3.19 -8.75 7.66
CA THR A 55 -2.81 -9.67 8.74
C THR A 55 -3.94 -10.62 9.14
N GLY A 56 -5.14 -10.47 8.58
CA GLY A 56 -6.31 -11.30 8.89
C GLY A 56 -7.04 -10.90 10.18
N VAL A 57 -6.60 -9.85 10.89
CA VAL A 57 -7.24 -9.36 12.11
C VAL A 57 -8.61 -8.73 11.82
N ALA A 58 -8.84 -8.21 10.60
CA ALA A 58 -10.13 -7.69 10.15
C ALA A 58 -10.96 -8.68 9.31
N ALA A 59 -10.52 -9.93 9.13
CA ALA A 59 -11.18 -10.91 8.27
C ALA A 59 -12.29 -11.72 8.97
N ARG A 60 -13.00 -11.10 9.92
CA ARG A 60 -14.06 -11.77 10.69
C ARG A 60 -15.36 -10.98 10.68
#